data_AF-A0A328Z1N4-F1
#
_entry.id   AF-A0A328Z1N4-F1
#
_cell.length_a   1.000
_cell.length_b   1.000
_cell.length_c   1.000
_cell.angle_alpha   90.00
_cell.angle_beta   90.00
_cell.angle_gamma   90.00
#
_symmetry.space_group_name_H-M   'P 1'
#
loop_
_entity.id
_entity.type
_entity.pdbx_description
1 polymer ?
#
loop_
_entity_poly.entity_id
_entity_poly.type
_entity_poly.pdbx_seq_one_letter_code
_entity_poly.pdbx_strand_id
1 'polypeptide(L)'
;MDSLDSAIQALPTSTLVVMGVSGCGKSSVAAAAAALLGWRLEEGDAHHSPESVAKMRAGQPLTDEDRAGWLDRLARLLADVGSPGAVGSAGQGGGGLVLTCSALRRRYRDRLRAASPGLRFAFLELDYDSALARVRARPGHFFSPSLVADQFATLESPRGEPGVLPLDARQPVPALAEAIAAWMRRGGTEPQGVAVSTPTPSGDTA
;
A
#
# COMPACT_ATOMS: atom_id res chain seq x y z
N MET A 1 -36.64 16.10 -19.97
CA MET A 1 -35.95 14.80 -20.15
C MET A 1 -34.49 15.13 -20.34
N ASP A 2 -33.86 15.65 -19.29
CA ASP A 2 -32.49 16.15 -19.34
C ASP A 2 -31.54 15.12 -18.76
N SER A 3 -30.73 14.62 -19.69
CA SER A 3 -29.37 14.12 -19.56
C SER A 3 -29.04 13.18 -18.40
N LEU A 4 -28.96 11.90 -18.76
CA LEU A 4 -28.25 10.82 -18.09
C LEU A 4 -26.72 10.94 -18.18
N ASP A 5 -26.16 12.09 -18.58
CA ASP A 5 -24.71 12.33 -18.51
C ASP A 5 -24.32 12.87 -17.13
N SER A 6 -24.50 12.06 -16.09
CA SER A 6 -23.65 12.20 -14.91
C SER A 6 -22.25 11.81 -15.34
N ALA A 7 -21.46 12.82 -15.71
CA ALA A 7 -20.03 12.69 -15.91
C ALA A 7 -19.46 11.83 -14.78
N ILE A 8 -19.01 10.62 -15.13
CA ILE A 8 -18.17 9.79 -14.28
C ILE A 8 -16.87 10.59 -14.17
N GLN A 9 -16.85 11.54 -13.23
CA GLN A 9 -15.67 12.28 -12.88
C GLN A 9 -14.74 11.25 -12.26
N ALA A 10 -13.76 10.79 -13.05
CA ALA A 10 -12.82 9.78 -12.63
C ALA A 10 -12.21 10.21 -11.30
N LEU A 11 -12.46 9.41 -10.25
CA LEU A 11 -11.81 9.62 -8.97
C LEU A 11 -10.29 9.63 -9.21
N PRO A 12 -9.53 10.51 -8.52
CA PRO A 12 -8.07 10.50 -8.63
C PRO A 12 -7.56 9.08 -8.39
N THR A 13 -6.73 8.59 -9.32
CA THR A 13 -6.19 7.23 -9.25
C THR A 13 -5.42 7.08 -7.94
N SER A 14 -5.78 6.05 -7.18
CA SER A 14 -5.33 5.91 -5.80
C SER A 14 -4.54 4.63 -5.63
N THR A 15 -3.39 4.72 -4.99
CA THR A 15 -2.49 3.58 -4.74
C THR A 15 -2.41 3.26 -3.25
N LEU A 16 -2.44 1.97 -2.94
CA LEU A 16 -2.33 1.43 -1.59
C LEU A 16 -1.28 0.32 -1.57
N VAL A 17 -0.37 0.37 -0.61
CA VAL A 17 0.50 -0.75 -0.25
C VAL A 17 0.01 -1.40 1.04
N VAL A 18 -0.28 -2.70 1.02
CA VAL A 18 -0.49 -3.49 2.23
C VAL A 18 0.85 -4.08 2.66
N MET A 19 1.35 -3.63 3.81
CA MET A 19 2.70 -3.93 4.30
C MET A 19 2.74 -4.62 5.65
N GLY A 20 3.91 -5.18 5.98
CA GLY A 20 4.18 -5.92 7.21
C GLY A 20 5.08 -7.14 6.97
N VAL A 21 5.50 -7.77 8.06
CA VAL A 21 6.38 -8.95 8.06
C VAL A 21 5.72 -10.16 7.37
N SER A 22 6.50 -11.20 7.03
CA SER A 22 5.89 -12.48 6.59
C SER A 22 4.99 -13.05 7.69
N GLY A 23 3.90 -13.70 7.29
CA GLY A 23 2.92 -14.26 8.23
C GLY A 23 1.86 -13.27 8.77
N CYS A 24 1.98 -11.96 8.53
CA CYS A 24 0.97 -11.00 9.01
C CYS A 24 -0.34 -10.98 8.22
N GLY A 25 -0.38 -11.62 7.04
CA GLY A 25 -1.62 -11.77 6.25
C GLY A 25 -1.81 -10.78 5.10
N LYS A 26 -0.74 -10.12 4.64
CA LYS A 26 -0.77 -9.12 3.53
C LYS A 26 -1.64 -9.54 2.35
N SER A 27 -1.36 -10.68 1.70
CA SER A 27 -2.09 -11.13 0.51
C SER A 27 -3.59 -11.32 0.77
N SER A 28 -3.97 -11.92 1.91
CA SER A 28 -5.38 -12.13 2.26
C SER A 28 -6.11 -10.82 2.51
N VAL A 29 -5.49 -9.89 3.26
CA VAL A 29 -6.09 -8.58 3.54
C VAL A 29 -6.12 -7.70 2.30
N ALA A 30 -5.07 -7.72 1.48
CA ALA A 30 -4.98 -6.97 0.23
C ALA A 30 -6.04 -7.43 -0.78
N ALA A 31 -6.25 -8.74 -0.93
CA ALA A 31 -7.30 -9.28 -1.80
C ALA A 31 -8.69 -8.85 -1.35
N ALA A 32 -8.99 -8.95 -0.06
CA ALA A 32 -10.27 -8.52 0.49
C ALA A 32 -10.48 -7.00 0.35
N ALA A 33 -9.45 -6.18 0.61
CA ALA A 33 -9.52 -4.74 0.46
C ALA A 33 -9.69 -4.32 -1.02
N ALA A 34 -8.95 -4.94 -1.94
CA ALA A 34 -9.06 -4.70 -3.37
C ALA A 34 -10.47 -5.01 -3.89
N ALA A 35 -11.07 -6.12 -3.45
CA ALA A 35 -12.45 -6.48 -3.78
C ALA A 35 -13.47 -5.44 -3.29
N LEU A 36 -13.33 -4.96 -2.05
CA LEU A 36 -14.19 -3.91 -1.50
C LEU A 36 -14.04 -2.55 -2.21
N LEU A 37 -12.84 -2.26 -2.72
CA LEU A 37 -12.53 -1.00 -3.42
C LEU A 37 -12.81 -1.06 -4.92
N GLY A 38 -12.98 -2.25 -5.49
CA GLY A 38 -13.04 -2.44 -6.94
C GLY A 38 -11.72 -2.15 -7.65
N TRP A 39 -10.59 -2.31 -6.95
CA TRP A 39 -9.25 -1.98 -7.43
C TRP A 39 -8.50 -3.22 -7.90
N ARG A 40 -7.46 -3.01 -8.73
CA ARG A 40 -6.53 -4.08 -9.09
C ARG A 40 -5.71 -4.51 -7.88
N LEU A 41 -5.40 -5.80 -7.79
CA LEU A 41 -4.46 -6.36 -6.83
C LEU A 41 -3.20 -6.80 -7.57
N GLU A 42 -2.03 -6.43 -7.04
CA GLU A 42 -0.73 -6.95 -7.50
C GLU A 42 0.04 -7.56 -6.32
N GLU A 43 0.64 -8.73 -6.51
CA GLU A 43 1.46 -9.41 -5.50
C GLU A 43 2.93 -9.02 -5.65
N GLY A 44 3.44 -8.18 -4.74
CA GLY A 44 4.79 -7.62 -4.87
C GLY A 44 5.91 -8.67 -4.85
N ASP A 45 5.71 -9.78 -4.13
CA ASP A 45 6.68 -10.86 -4.05
C ASP A 45 6.89 -11.55 -5.43
N ALA A 46 5.91 -11.48 -6.35
CA ALA A 46 6.02 -12.02 -7.71
C ALA A 46 7.02 -11.24 -8.58
N HIS A 47 7.42 -10.03 -8.16
CA HIS A 47 8.37 -9.19 -8.87
C HIS A 47 9.82 -9.36 -8.38
N HIS A 48 10.10 -10.31 -7.48
CA HIS A 48 11.49 -10.62 -7.13
C HIS A 48 12.25 -11.26 -8.30
N SER A 49 13.56 -11.05 -8.35
CA SER A 49 14.40 -11.78 -9.31
C SER A 49 14.47 -13.26 -8.94
N PRO A 50 14.73 -14.16 -9.90
CA PRO A 50 14.95 -15.58 -9.61
C PRO A 50 16.05 -15.80 -8.56
N GLU A 51 17.11 -14.99 -8.57
CA GLU A 51 18.19 -15.04 -7.58
C GLU A 51 17.71 -14.69 -6.16
N SER A 52 16.94 -13.59 -6.00
CA SER A 52 16.36 -13.23 -4.71
C SER A 52 15.41 -14.31 -4.19
N VAL A 53 14.60 -14.89 -5.08
CA VAL A 53 13.72 -16.00 -4.72
C VAL A 53 14.54 -17.22 -4.27
N ALA A 54 15.65 -17.54 -4.95
CA ALA A 54 16.53 -18.63 -4.57
C ALA A 54 17.19 -18.40 -3.20
N LYS A 55 17.69 -17.19 -2.92
CA LYS A 55 18.25 -16.81 -1.60
C LYS A 55 17.22 -17.00 -0.49
N MET A 56 16.00 -16.48 -0.66
CA MET A 56 14.93 -16.65 0.33
C MET A 56 14.54 -18.11 0.52
N ARG A 57 14.46 -18.91 -0.55
CA ARG A 57 14.22 -20.37 -0.47
C ARG A 57 15.32 -21.10 0.30
N ALA A 58 16.55 -20.63 0.21
CA ALA A 58 17.68 -21.15 0.97
C ALA A 58 17.72 -20.63 2.43
N GLY A 59 16.72 -19.87 2.88
CA GLY A 59 16.68 -19.27 4.21
C GLY A 59 17.66 -18.10 4.39
N GLN A 60 18.21 -17.57 3.30
CA GLN A 60 19.15 -16.45 3.32
C GLN A 60 18.37 -15.13 3.22
N PRO A 61 18.58 -14.19 4.17
CA PRO A 61 17.96 -12.88 4.07
C PRO A 61 18.51 -12.13 2.87
N LEU A 62 17.62 -11.41 2.18
CA LEU A 62 18.03 -10.46 1.15
C LEU A 62 18.74 -9.26 1.79
N THR A 63 19.68 -8.68 1.06
CA THR A 63 20.33 -7.40 1.36
C THR A 63 19.53 -6.22 0.80
N ASP A 64 19.99 -4.98 1.03
CA ASP A 64 19.42 -3.80 0.35
C ASP A 64 19.64 -3.84 -1.17
N GLU A 65 20.81 -4.31 -1.59
CA GLU A 65 21.19 -4.41 -3.02
C GLU A 65 20.25 -5.40 -3.73
N ASP A 66 20.01 -6.56 -3.13
CA ASP A 66 19.06 -7.56 -3.64
C ASP A 66 17.65 -6.98 -3.82
N ARG A 67 17.25 -6.06 -2.93
CA ARG A 67 15.92 -5.43 -2.94
C ARG A 67 15.84 -4.23 -3.88
N ALA A 68 16.96 -3.62 -4.27
CA ALA A 68 16.95 -2.37 -5.01
C ALA A 68 16.18 -2.49 -6.34
N GLY A 69 16.53 -3.48 -7.17
CA GLY A 69 15.86 -3.71 -8.45
C GLY A 69 14.40 -4.17 -8.29
N TRP A 70 14.07 -4.86 -7.20
CA TRP A 70 12.69 -5.24 -6.88
C TRP A 70 11.84 -4.00 -6.55
N LEU A 71 12.34 -3.12 -5.69
CA LEU A 71 11.66 -1.86 -5.35
C LEU A 71 11.48 -0.96 -6.56
N ASP A 72 12.42 -0.93 -7.52
CA ASP A 72 12.26 -0.21 -8.78
C ASP A 72 11.09 -0.73 -9.62
N ARG A 73 10.93 -2.05 -9.72
CA ARG A 73 9.82 -2.64 -10.45
C ARG A 73 8.48 -2.28 -9.79
N LEU A 74 8.42 -2.34 -8.47
CA LEU A 74 7.21 -1.94 -7.72
C LEU A 74 6.91 -0.44 -7.85
N ALA A 75 7.93 0.41 -7.79
CA ALA A 75 7.80 1.85 -8.00
C ALA A 75 7.20 2.17 -9.38
N ARG A 76 7.65 1.49 -10.44
CA ARG A 76 7.09 1.65 -11.80
C ARG A 76 5.63 1.23 -11.87
N LEU A 77 5.25 0.09 -11.28
CA LEU A 77 3.84 -0.34 -11.23
C LEU A 77 2.95 0.71 -10.56
N LEU A 78 3.41 1.32 -9.47
CA LEU A 78 2.68 2.36 -8.76
C LEU A 78 2.58 3.67 -9.57
N ALA A 79 3.62 4.01 -10.33
CA ALA A 79 3.64 5.18 -11.20
C ALA A 79 2.72 5.03 -12.43
N ASP A 80 2.65 3.83 -13.00
CA ASP A 80 1.86 3.54 -14.20
C ASP A 80 0.35 3.75 -13.94
N VAL A 81 -0.13 3.48 -12.72
CA VAL A 81 -1.53 3.72 -12.30
C VAL A 81 -1.88 5.22 -12.27
N GLY A 82 -0.90 6.08 -12.02
CA GLY A 82 -1.06 7.54 -12.01
C GLY A 82 -1.08 8.18 -13.40
N SER A 83 -0.76 7.41 -14.46
CA SER A 83 -0.58 7.96 -15.79
C SER A 83 -1.92 8.23 -16.49
N PRO A 84 -2.11 9.41 -17.12
CA PRO A 84 -3.29 9.70 -17.92
C PRO A 84 -3.49 8.63 -19.01
N GLY A 85 -4.63 7.94 -18.97
CA GLY A 85 -4.95 6.84 -19.90
C GLY A 85 -4.86 5.43 -19.31
N ALA A 86 -4.40 5.26 -18.06
CA ALA A 86 -4.40 3.98 -17.34
C ALA A 86 -5.80 3.50 -16.87
N VAL A 87 -6.87 4.16 -17.31
CA VAL A 87 -8.26 3.75 -17.04
C VAL A 87 -8.51 2.44 -17.78
N GLY A 88 -8.32 1.33 -17.08
CA GLY A 88 -8.61 -0.01 -17.57
C GLY A 88 -10.08 -0.15 -17.96
N SER A 89 -10.30 -0.94 -19.02
CA SER A 89 -11.57 -1.26 -19.65
C SER A 89 -12.73 -1.45 -18.68
N ALA A 90 -13.89 -0.91 -19.08
CA ALA A 90 -15.18 -1.01 -18.43
C ALA A 90 -15.42 -2.41 -17.83
N GLY A 91 -15.44 -2.49 -16.49
CA GLY A 91 -15.71 -3.72 -15.76
C GLY A 91 -15.45 -3.57 -14.26
N GLN A 92 -14.27 -3.08 -13.88
CA GLN A 92 -13.87 -2.92 -12.47
C GLN A 92 -13.78 -1.44 -12.09
N GLY A 93 -14.82 -0.97 -11.41
CA GLY A 93 -15.15 0.44 -11.17
C GLY A 93 -14.23 1.23 -10.22
N GLY A 94 -12.92 1.06 -10.26
CA GLY A 94 -12.00 1.94 -9.52
C GLY A 94 -10.60 1.93 -10.12
N GLY A 95 -10.14 3.08 -10.63
CA GLY A 95 -8.80 3.27 -11.22
C GLY A 95 -7.64 3.22 -10.23
N GLY A 96 -7.71 2.38 -9.19
CA GLY A 96 -6.70 2.25 -8.16
C GLY A 96 -5.98 0.90 -8.16
N LEU A 97 -4.91 0.82 -7.37
CA LEU A 97 -4.07 -0.36 -7.22
C LEU A 97 -3.81 -0.65 -5.73
N VAL A 98 -4.02 -1.90 -5.34
CA VAL A 98 -3.56 -2.46 -4.08
C VAL A 98 -2.35 -3.35 -4.36
N LEU A 99 -1.21 -3.05 -3.75
CA LEU A 99 0.04 -3.78 -3.88
C LEU A 99 0.42 -4.43 -2.54
N THR A 100 0.76 -5.72 -2.54
CA THR A 100 1.41 -6.32 -1.37
C THR A 100 2.91 -6.00 -1.40
N CYS A 101 3.49 -5.54 -0.30
CA CYS A 101 4.93 -5.30 -0.22
C CYS A 101 5.38 -5.28 1.24
N SER A 102 6.48 -5.95 1.59
CA SER A 102 6.96 -5.95 2.98
C SER A 102 7.32 -4.53 3.47
N ALA A 103 7.94 -3.71 2.62
CA ALA A 103 8.23 -2.27 2.84
C ALA A 103 8.78 -1.93 4.24
N LEU A 104 9.64 -2.81 4.77
CA LEU A 104 9.99 -2.83 6.20
C LEU A 104 10.84 -1.64 6.65
N ARG A 105 11.65 -1.06 5.76
CA ARG A 105 12.47 0.12 6.05
C ARG A 105 11.84 1.40 5.54
N ARG A 106 12.07 2.51 6.24
CA ARG A 106 11.60 3.84 5.85
C ARG A 106 12.11 4.21 4.45
N ARG A 107 13.40 3.96 4.17
CA ARG A 107 13.97 4.21 2.83
C ARG A 107 13.25 3.47 1.70
N TYR A 108 12.68 2.30 1.96
CA TYR A 108 11.91 1.56 0.96
C TYR A 108 10.56 2.23 0.72
N ARG A 109 9.87 2.63 1.81
CA ARG A 109 8.60 3.36 1.74
C ARG A 109 8.76 4.69 1.02
N ASP A 110 9.82 5.43 1.32
CA ASP A 110 10.09 6.73 0.71
C ASP A 110 10.38 6.60 -0.79
N ARG A 111 11.09 5.55 -1.22
CA ARG A 111 11.27 5.25 -2.65
C ARG A 111 9.95 4.99 -3.38
N LEU A 112 9.04 4.24 -2.75
CA LEU A 112 7.72 3.96 -3.33
C LEU A 112 6.84 5.22 -3.37
N ARG A 113 6.88 6.06 -2.31
CA ARG A 113 6.18 7.35 -2.27
C ARG A 113 6.66 8.31 -3.35
N ALA A 114 7.96 8.35 -3.61
CA ALA A 114 8.53 9.20 -4.65
C ALA A 114 7.99 8.85 -6.06
N ALA A 115 7.68 7.58 -6.31
CA ALA A 115 7.14 7.13 -7.59
C ALA A 115 5.62 7.30 -7.72
N SER A 116 4.90 7.39 -6.60
CA SER A 116 3.44 7.52 -6.57
C SER A 116 3.04 8.53 -5.49
N PRO A 117 2.98 9.83 -5.85
CA PRO A 117 2.48 10.86 -4.94
C PRO A 117 1.08 10.51 -4.43
N GLY A 118 0.87 10.63 -3.12
CA GLY A 118 -0.39 10.22 -2.49
C GLY A 118 -0.47 8.73 -2.11
N LEU A 119 0.58 7.94 -2.36
CA LEU A 119 0.67 6.54 -1.94
C LEU A 119 0.40 6.38 -0.44
N ARG A 120 -0.48 5.45 -0.13
CA ARG A 120 -0.87 5.09 1.23
C ARG A 120 -0.37 3.71 1.61
N PHE A 121 -0.12 3.49 2.90
CA PHE A 121 0.32 2.21 3.45
C PHE A 121 -0.66 1.72 4.53
N ALA A 122 -1.19 0.52 4.37
CA ALA A 122 -1.84 -0.23 5.45
C ALA A 122 -0.79 -1.13 6.10
N PHE A 123 -0.36 -0.80 7.31
CA PHE A 123 0.64 -1.58 8.06
C PHE A 123 -0.05 -2.61 8.95
N LEU A 124 0.05 -3.87 8.55
CA LEU A 124 -0.38 -5.02 9.33
C LEU A 124 0.67 -5.32 10.39
N GLU A 125 0.45 -4.77 11.58
CA GLU A 125 1.31 -4.95 12.74
C GLU A 125 1.01 -6.28 13.42
N LEU A 126 2.06 -7.07 13.63
CA LEU A 126 1.99 -8.35 14.30
C LEU A 126 3.24 -8.49 15.18
N ASP A 127 3.10 -9.03 16.38
CA ASP A 127 4.22 -9.38 17.24
C ASP A 127 4.99 -10.60 16.70
N TYR A 128 6.24 -10.73 17.15
CA TYR A 128 7.16 -11.77 16.71
C TYR A 128 6.61 -13.19 16.95
N ASP A 129 6.08 -13.44 18.15
CA ASP A 129 5.61 -14.77 18.54
C ASP A 129 4.41 -15.20 17.70
N SER A 130 3.47 -14.28 17.46
CA SER A 130 2.31 -14.52 16.60
C SER A 130 2.71 -14.72 15.14
N ALA A 131 3.68 -13.96 14.62
CA ALA A 131 4.19 -14.13 13.26
C ALA A 131 4.88 -15.50 13.09
N LEU A 132 5.73 -15.87 14.06
CA LEU A 132 6.43 -17.14 14.08
C LEU A 132 5.45 -18.32 14.16
N ALA A 133 4.44 -18.23 15.03
CA ALA A 133 3.41 -19.25 15.16
C ALA A 133 2.65 -19.46 13.83
N ARG A 134 2.24 -18.37 13.16
CA ARG A 134 1.55 -18.43 11.87
C ARG A 134 2.41 -19.01 10.75
N VAL A 135 3.70 -18.68 10.72
CA VAL A 135 4.63 -19.23 9.73
C VAL A 135 4.86 -20.72 9.95
N ARG A 136 5.05 -21.15 11.20
CA ARG A 136 5.23 -22.57 11.56
C ARG A 136 4.02 -23.45 11.24
N ALA A 137 2.81 -22.89 11.37
CA ALA A 137 1.57 -23.61 11.09
C ALA A 137 1.27 -23.79 9.59
N ARG A 138 1.98 -23.10 8.69
CA ARG A 138 1.77 -23.23 7.25
C ARG A 138 2.51 -24.46 6.70
N PRO A 139 1.81 -25.39 6.03
CA PRO A 139 2.47 -26.46 5.29
C PRO A 139 3.26 -25.88 4.11
N GLY A 140 4.52 -26.27 3.95
CA GLY A 140 5.40 -25.80 2.87
C GLY A 140 6.53 -24.90 3.39
N HIS A 141 7.74 -25.44 3.34
CA HIS A 141 9.00 -24.94 3.93
C HIS A 141 9.57 -23.62 3.34
N PHE A 142 8.75 -22.63 3.00
CA PHE A 142 9.26 -21.41 2.37
C PHE A 142 9.81 -20.37 3.36
N PHE A 143 9.37 -20.38 4.62
CA PHE A 143 9.85 -19.42 5.63
C PHE A 143 10.37 -20.12 6.87
N SER A 144 11.70 -20.08 7.05
CA SER A 144 12.35 -20.50 8.28
C SER A 144 12.10 -19.47 9.40
N PRO A 145 12.17 -19.89 10.68
CA PRO A 145 12.19 -18.98 11.82
C PRO A 145 13.25 -17.87 11.71
N SER A 146 14.40 -18.14 11.07
CA SER A 146 15.45 -17.16 10.83
C SER A 146 14.97 -16.00 9.94
N LEU A 147 14.23 -16.29 8.86
CA LEU A 147 13.69 -15.24 7.99
C LEU A 147 12.63 -14.37 8.67
N VAL A 148 11.91 -14.91 9.65
CA VAL A 148 11.00 -14.11 10.48
C VAL A 148 11.82 -13.17 11.37
N ALA A 149 12.83 -13.69 12.07
CA ALA A 149 13.72 -12.88 12.90
C ALA A 149 14.39 -11.75 12.10
N ASP A 150 14.90 -12.05 10.91
CA ASP A 150 15.53 -11.06 10.04
C ASP A 150 14.57 -9.95 9.60
N GLN A 151 13.29 -10.28 9.35
CA GLN A 151 12.30 -9.26 9.02
C GLN A 151 11.96 -8.36 10.20
N PHE A 152 11.87 -8.89 11.42
CA PHE A 152 11.71 -8.06 12.61
C PHE A 152 12.94 -7.18 12.86
N ALA A 153 14.15 -7.70 12.66
CA ALA A 153 15.38 -6.91 12.74
C ALA A 153 15.46 -5.82 11.65
N THR A 154 14.82 -6.04 10.50
CA THR A 154 14.75 -5.09 9.38
C THR A 154 13.63 -4.06 9.55
N LEU A 155 12.60 -4.36 10.35
CA LEU A 155 11.41 -3.52 10.49
C LEU A 155 11.72 -2.21 11.22
N GLU A 156 11.69 -1.12 10.46
CA GLU A 156 11.63 0.23 10.98
C GLU A 156 10.15 0.62 11.05
N SER A 157 9.58 0.69 12.26
CA SER A 157 8.15 0.91 12.46
C SER A 157 7.65 2.13 11.67
N PRO A 158 6.60 1.97 10.82
CA PRO A 158 6.06 3.07 10.02
C PRO A 158 5.05 3.92 10.80
N ARG A 159 4.79 3.62 12.09
CA ARG A 159 3.85 4.36 12.93
C ARG A 159 4.26 5.84 13.00
N GLY A 160 3.30 6.73 12.75
CA GLY A 160 3.52 8.18 12.73
C GLY A 160 4.00 8.75 11.40
N GLU A 161 4.33 7.91 10.40
CA GLU A 161 4.60 8.42 9.06
C GLU A 161 3.30 8.89 8.36
N PRO A 162 3.38 9.93 7.51
CA PRO A 162 2.25 10.36 6.70
C PRO A 162 1.73 9.24 5.79
N GLY A 163 0.39 9.16 5.67
CA GLY A 163 -0.26 8.18 4.80
C GLY A 163 -0.12 6.73 5.28
N VAL A 164 0.10 6.49 6.58
CA VAL A 164 0.17 5.14 7.16
C VAL A 164 -1.03 4.88 8.08
N LEU A 165 -1.73 3.77 7.84
CA LEU A 165 -2.76 3.21 8.72
C LEU A 165 -2.22 1.95 9.40
N PRO A 166 -1.86 2.00 10.70
CA PRO A 166 -1.49 0.81 11.46
C PRO A 166 -2.74 0.00 11.83
N LEU A 167 -2.64 -1.33 11.69
CA LEU A 167 -3.73 -2.27 11.93
C LEU A 167 -3.22 -3.49 12.69
N ASP A 168 -3.94 -3.92 13.72
CA ASP A 168 -3.64 -5.14 14.46
C ASP A 168 -3.96 -6.37 13.60
N ALA A 169 -2.92 -7.03 13.10
CA ALA A 169 -3.03 -8.17 12.19
C ALA A 169 -3.64 -9.43 12.84
N ARG A 170 -3.99 -9.39 14.13
CA ARG A 170 -4.75 -10.44 14.83
C ARG A 170 -6.25 -10.33 14.62
N GLN A 171 -6.74 -9.19 14.13
CA GLN A 171 -8.15 -9.03 13.80
C GLN A 171 -8.53 -9.87 12.57
N PRO A 172 -9.83 -10.21 12.41
CA PRO A 172 -10.32 -10.92 11.24
C PRO A 172 -10.07 -10.15 9.94
N VAL A 173 -9.73 -10.87 8.88
CA VAL A 173 -9.47 -10.28 7.54
C VAL A 173 -10.60 -9.37 7.05
N PRO A 174 -11.90 -9.70 7.20
CA PRO A 174 -12.98 -8.80 6.79
C PRO A 174 -12.95 -7.45 7.50
N ALA A 175 -12.73 -7.44 8.81
CA ALA A 175 -12.66 -6.20 9.60
C ALA A 175 -11.47 -5.33 9.18
N LEU A 176 -10.31 -5.95 8.93
CA LEU A 176 -9.12 -5.26 8.42
C LEU A 176 -9.37 -4.64 7.04
N ALA A 177 -9.98 -5.40 6.13
CA ALA A 177 -10.29 -4.95 4.78
C ALA A 177 -11.31 -3.80 4.77
N GLU A 178 -12.36 -3.87 5.60
CA GLU A 178 -13.34 -2.81 5.78
C GLU A 178 -12.71 -1.51 6.31
N ALA A 179 -11.83 -1.61 7.32
CA ALA A 179 -11.11 -0.48 7.86
C ALA A 179 -10.24 0.22 6.80
N ILE A 180 -9.52 -0.58 6.00
CA ILE A 180 -8.71 -0.09 4.87
C ILE A 180 -9.61 0.61 3.85
N ALA A 181 -10.68 -0.05 3.39
CA ALA A 181 -11.56 0.50 2.36
C ALA A 181 -12.22 1.81 2.81
N ALA A 182 -12.68 1.88 4.06
CA ALA A 182 -13.25 3.09 4.63
C ALA A 182 -12.22 4.23 4.70
N TRP A 183 -10.98 3.93 5.09
CA TRP A 183 -9.89 4.92 5.13
C TRP A 183 -9.51 5.45 3.74
N MET A 184 -9.46 4.58 2.73
CA MET A 184 -9.17 4.99 1.36
C MET A 184 -10.27 5.89 0.77
N ARG A 185 -11.55 5.57 1.00
CA ARG A 185 -12.68 6.39 0.52
C ARG A 185 -12.74 7.78 1.13
N ARG A 186 -12.35 7.94 2.41
CA ARG A 186 -12.23 9.26 3.06
C ARG A 186 -11.11 10.13 2.48
N GLY A 187 -10.19 9.54 1.72
CA GLY A 187 -9.06 10.23 1.11
C GLY A 187 -9.31 10.97 -0.19
N GLY A 188 -10.47 10.76 -0.83
CA GLY A 188 -10.83 11.36 -2.11
C GLY A 188 -11.49 12.75 -2.00
N THR A 189 -11.61 13.31 -0.81
CA THR A 189 -12.20 14.63 -0.54
C THR A 189 -11.33 15.37 0.48
N GLU A 190 -10.27 16.03 0.01
CA GLU A 190 -9.81 17.22 0.72
C GLU A 190 -10.73 18.38 0.31
N PRO A 191 -11.27 19.17 1.26
CA PRO A 191 -12.00 20.37 0.93
C PRO A 191 -11.01 21.33 0.26
N GLN A 192 -11.29 21.70 -1.00
CA GLN A 192 -10.61 22.85 -1.61
C GLN A 192 -10.80 24.04 -0.68
N GLY A 193 -9.69 24.57 -0.17
CA GLY A 193 -9.71 25.71 0.73
C GLY A 193 -10.57 26.82 0.14
N VAL A 194 -11.61 27.20 0.87
CA VAL A 194 -12.27 28.49 0.66
C VAL A 194 -11.16 29.53 0.77
N ALA A 195 -10.84 30.17 -0.35
CA ALA A 195 -10.05 31.38 -0.35
C ALA A 195 -10.84 32.41 0.45
N VAL A 196 -10.40 32.67 1.68
CA VAL A 196 -10.81 33.88 2.40
C VAL A 196 -10.17 35.04 1.63
N SER A 197 -10.94 35.66 0.76
CA SER A 197 -10.65 36.97 0.22
C SER A 197 -10.68 37.97 1.37
N THR A 198 -9.53 38.42 1.83
CA THR A 198 -9.43 39.58 2.71
C THR A 198 -9.76 40.84 1.89
N PRO A 199 -10.71 41.69 2.31
CA PRO A 199 -10.96 42.96 1.63
C PRO A 199 -9.77 43.91 1.85
N THR A 200 -9.34 44.53 0.75
CA THR A 200 -8.35 45.62 0.70
C THR A 200 -8.81 46.78 1.59
N PRO A 201 -7.97 47.34 2.48
CA PRO A 201 -8.27 48.63 3.08
C PRO A 201 -8.08 49.71 2.01
N SER A 202 -9.18 50.27 1.52
CA SER A 202 -9.16 51.54 0.80
C SER A 202 -8.59 52.59 1.74
N GLY A 203 -7.47 53.17 1.34
CA GLY A 203 -6.91 54.34 1.99
C GLY A 203 -7.90 55.49 1.89
N ASP A 204 -8.06 56.21 3.00
CA ASP A 204 -8.56 57.57 2.96
C ASP A 204 -7.45 58.48 3.47
N THR A 205 -7.14 59.46 2.64
CA THR A 205 -6.13 60.48 2.86
C THR A 205 -6.90 61.77 3.11
N ALA A 206 -6.83 62.29 4.32
CA ALA A 206 -7.15 63.69 4.64
C ALA A 206 -6.46 64.07 5.94
#